data_AF-A0A4S0MSX4-F1
#
_entry.id   AF-A0A4S0MSX4-F1
#
_cell.length_a   1.000
_cell.length_b   1.000
_cell.length_c   1.000
_cell.angle_alpha   90.00
_cell.angle_beta   90.00
_cell.angle_gamma   90.00
#
_symmetry.space_group_name_H-M   'P 1'
#
loop_
_entity.id
_entity.type
_entity.pdbx_description
1 polymer ?
#
loop_
_entity_poly.entity_id
_entity_poly.type
_entity_poly.pdbx_seq_one_letter_code
_entity_poly.pdbx_strand_id
1 'polypeptide(L)' 'ENDGFKTLDMLQTVTREDDVSILTTRSPLRVDGARAKGDRAAPRIGEHSEKIRAEFGL' A
#
# COMPACT_ATOMS: atom_id res chain seq x y z
N GLU A 1 -1.73 21.94 -11.25
CA GLU A 1 -1.41 20.49 -11.36
C GLU A 1 -0.81 20.24 -12.74
N ASN A 2 0.15 19.32 -12.86
CA ASN A 2 0.85 19.05 -14.12
C ASN A 2 0.26 17.79 -14.78
N ASP A 3 -0.13 17.86 -16.06
CA ASP A 3 -0.85 16.78 -16.77
C ASP A 3 -0.11 15.45 -16.80
N GLY A 4 1.23 15.49 -16.80
CA GLY A 4 2.06 14.29 -16.68
C GLY A 4 1.82 13.52 -15.37
N PHE A 5 1.56 14.22 -14.28
CA PHE A 5 1.34 13.60 -12.96
C PHE A 5 -0.02 12.88 -12.88
N LYS A 6 -1.07 13.45 -13.49
CA LYS A 6 -2.39 12.82 -13.61
C LYS A 6 -2.36 11.62 -14.56
N THR A 7 -1.69 11.76 -15.70
CA THR A 7 -1.57 10.68 -16.71
C THR A 7 -0.81 9.46 -16.16
N LEU A 8 0.17 9.68 -15.29
CA LEU A 8 0.94 8.62 -14.68
C LEU A 8 0.24 7.91 -13.52
N ASP A 9 -0.94 8.42 -13.12
CA ASP A 9 -1.74 7.93 -11.99
C ASP A 9 -0.87 7.77 -10.74
N MET A 10 -0.21 8.86 -10.32
CA MET A 10 0.82 8.85 -9.27
C MET A 10 0.29 8.89 -7.85
N LEU A 11 -1.02 9.02 -7.68
CA LEU A 11 -1.67 9.02 -6.38
C LEU A 11 -2.48 7.74 -6.21
N GLN A 12 -2.56 7.26 -4.98
CA GLN A 12 -3.40 6.14 -4.60
C GLN A 12 -4.01 6.42 -3.23
N THR A 13 -5.22 5.95 -3.04
CA THR A 13 -5.84 5.88 -1.72
C THR A 13 -5.61 4.49 -1.18
N VAL A 14 -5.00 4.41 -0.01
CA VAL A 14 -4.88 3.16 0.76
C VAL A 14 -5.75 3.24 2.00
N THR A 15 -6.40 2.14 2.34
CA THR A 15 -7.29 2.04 3.49
C THR A 15 -6.69 1.09 4.51
N ARG A 16 -6.70 1.51 5.76
CA ARG A 16 -6.36 0.67 6.90
C ARG A 16 -7.62 0.00 7.44
N GLU A 17 -7.47 -1.12 8.14
CA GLU A 17 -8.58 -1.84 8.78
C GLU A 17 -9.37 -1.01 9.81
N ASP A 18 -8.84 0.14 10.23
CA ASP A 18 -9.53 1.10 11.12
C ASP A 18 -10.31 2.19 10.34
N ASP A 19 -10.70 1.93 9.09
CA ASP A 19 -11.36 2.87 8.15
C ASP A 19 -10.59 4.17 7.83
N VAL A 20 -9.31 4.24 8.23
CA VAL A 20 -8.44 5.38 7.90
C VAL A 20 -8.01 5.29 6.44
N SER A 21 -8.48 6.24 5.63
CA SER A 21 -8.09 6.40 4.23
C SER A 21 -6.98 7.43 4.08
N ILE A 22 -5.88 7.03 3.47
CA ILE A 22 -4.68 7.87 3.28
C ILE A 22 -4.42 8.02 1.78
N LEU A 23 -4.37 9.26 1.32
CA LEU A 23 -3.88 9.59 -0.01
C LEU A 23 -2.35 9.60 0.01
N THR A 24 -1.74 8.67 -0.73
CA THR A 24 -0.29 8.52 -0.80
C THR A 24 0.18 8.38 -2.24
N THR A 25 1.49 8.49 -2.46
CA THR A 25 2.08 8.32 -3.78
C THR A 25 2.24 6.84 -4.14
N ARG A 26 2.15 6.54 -5.43
CA ARG A 26 2.43 5.21 -5.98
C ARG A 26 3.91 5.01 -6.26
N SER A 27 4.34 3.75 -6.34
CA SER A 27 5.68 3.42 -6.83
C SER A 27 5.86 3.93 -8.26
N PRO A 28 6.96 4.63 -8.58
CA PRO A 28 7.20 5.15 -9.93
C PRO A 28 7.60 4.05 -10.92
N LEU A 29 8.04 2.88 -10.42
CA LEU A 29 8.48 1.76 -11.25
C LEU A 29 7.30 0.96 -11.82
N ARG A 30 7.54 0.36 -12.99
CA ARG A 30 6.68 -0.65 -13.61
C ARG A 30 7.48 -1.94 -13.75
N VAL A 31 6.86 -3.06 -13.44
CA VAL A 31 7.41 -4.40 -13.65
C VAL A 31 6.53 -5.05 -14.71
N ASP A 32 7.12 -5.48 -15.83
CA ASP A 32 6.41 -6.04 -16.98
C ASP A 32 5.25 -5.15 -17.50
N GLY A 33 5.45 -3.83 -17.46
CA GLY A 33 4.45 -2.84 -17.86
C GLY A 33 3.36 -2.57 -16.82
N ALA A 34 3.22 -3.41 -15.80
CA ALA A 34 2.28 -3.26 -14.71
C ALA A 34 2.86 -2.38 -13.59
N ARG A 35 2.03 -1.50 -13.04
CA ARG A 35 2.37 -0.72 -11.84
C ARG A 35 1.79 -1.43 -10.63
N ALA A 36 2.63 -1.73 -9.64
CA ALA A 36 2.16 -2.28 -8.37
C ALA A 36 1.07 -1.37 -7.78
N LYS A 37 -0.06 -1.97 -7.39
CA LYS A 37 -1.15 -1.30 -6.69
C LYS A 37 -1.35 -2.05 -5.38
N GLY A 38 -1.32 -1.31 -4.28
CA GLY A 38 -1.75 -1.80 -2.97
C GLY A 38 -2.92 -0.94 -2.54
N ASP A 39 -4.01 -1.57 -2.12
CA ASP A 39 -5.16 -0.93 -1.48
C ASP A 39 -5.02 -0.93 0.06
N ARG A 40 -4.25 -1.87 0.61
CA ARG A 40 -3.96 -1.95 2.04
C ARG A 40 -2.93 -0.90 2.48
N ALA A 41 -3.28 -0.14 3.51
CA ALA A 41 -2.35 0.77 4.19
C ALA A 41 -1.29 0.01 5.02
N ALA A 42 -0.32 0.75 5.56
CA ALA A 42 0.71 0.17 6.42
C ALA A 42 0.09 -0.50 7.67
N PRO A 43 0.59 -1.68 8.08
CA PRO A 43 0.09 -2.37 9.26
C PRO A 43 0.37 -1.58 10.53
N ARG A 44 -0.34 -1.87 11.61
CA ARG A 44 0.02 -1.35 12.94
C ARG A 44 1.21 -2.08 13.53
N ILE A 45 1.81 -1.41 14.51
CA ILE A 45 2.80 -2.03 15.39
C ILE A 45 2.12 -3.23 16.04
N GLY A 46 2.62 -4.42 15.72
CA GLY A 46 2.14 -5.69 16.27
C GLY A 46 0.98 -6.38 15.54
N GLU A 47 0.44 -5.81 14.45
CA GLU A 47 -0.73 -6.37 13.72
C GLU A 47 -0.53 -7.81 13.23
N HIS A 48 0.71 -8.21 12.98
CA HIS A 48 1.04 -9.55 12.48
C HIS A 48 1.84 -10.39 13.48
N SER A 49 2.08 -9.89 14.70
CA SER A 49 2.92 -10.57 15.69
C SER A 49 2.40 -11.97 16.05
N GLU A 50 1.10 -12.11 16.31
CA GLU A 50 0.49 -13.41 16.67
C GLU A 50 0.51 -14.40 15.51
N LYS A 51 0.19 -13.93 14.31
CA LYS A 51 0.22 -14.75 13.09
C LYS A 51 1.62 -15.29 12.81
N ILE A 52 2.64 -14.44 12.94
CA ILE A 52 4.05 -14.84 12.79
C ILE A 52 4.41 -15.87 13.87
N ARG A 53 4.06 -15.64 15.14
CA ARG A 53 4.35 -16.62 16.21
C ARG A 53 3.71 -17.97 15.96
N ALA A 54 2.45 -18.00 15.50
CA ALA A 54 1.76 -19.24 15.15
C ALA A 54 2.40 -19.96 13.95
N GLU A 55 2.83 -19.22 12.92
CA GLU A 55 3.51 -19.77 11.74
C GLU A 55 4.88 -20.40 12.10
N PHE A 56 5.62 -19.77 13.02
CA PHE A 56 6.95 -20.21 13.42
C PHE A 56 6.97 -21.08 14.70
N GLY A 57 5.81 -21.37 15.30
CA GLY A 57 5.70 -22.21 16.51
C GLY A 57 6.37 -21.63 17.76
N LEU A 58 6.33 -20.30 17.91
CA LEU A 58 6.94 -19.53 19.01
C LEU A 58 6.03 -19.36 20.22
#